data_AF-C0EC65-F1
#
_entry.id   AF-C0EC65-F1
#
_cell.length_a   1.000
_cell.length_b   1.000
_cell.length_c   1.000
_cell.angle_alpha   90.00
_cell.angle_beta   90.00
_cell.angle_gamma   90.00
#
_symmetry.space_group_name_H-M   'P 1'
#
loop_
_entity.id
_entity.type
_entity.pdbx_description
1 polymer ?
#
loop_
_entity_poly.entity_id
_entity_poly.type
_entity_poly.pdbx_seq_one_letter_code
_entity_poly.pdbx_strand_id
1 'polypeptide(L)' 'MFAPKDRRKGFYGEKRKEIVEMLRSLCNWKKVRILEAEVSPDHVHMLAEILPKISITGFKG' A
#
# COMPACT_ATOMS: atom_id res chain seq x y z
N MET A 1 3.22 -1.23 6.93
CA MET A 1 4.28 -1.94 6.20
C MET A 1 3.68 -3.17 5.54
N PHE A 2 3.81 -3.26 4.22
CA PHE A 2 3.49 -4.44 3.42
C PHE A 2 4.79 -4.95 2.82
N ALA A 3 5.03 -6.25 2.87
CA ALA A 3 6.21 -6.88 2.27
C ALA A 3 5.74 -8.05 1.40
N PRO A 4 6.33 -8.24 0.21
CA PRO A 4 6.04 -9.37 -0.63
C PRO A 4 6.59 -10.64 0.03
N LYS A 5 5.94 -11.78 -0.23
CA LYS A 5 6.41 -13.07 0.27
C LYS A 5 7.87 -13.29 -0.17
N ASP A 6 8.70 -13.76 0.76
CA ASP A 6 10.15 -13.93 0.60
C ASP A 6 10.94 -12.65 0.26
N ARG A 7 10.39 -11.45 0.57
CA ARG A 7 11.00 -10.13 0.26
C ARG A 7 11.46 -9.99 -1.20
N ARG A 8 10.73 -10.63 -2.12
CA ARG A 8 11.01 -10.51 -3.56
C ARG A 8 11.05 -9.04 -3.97
N LYS A 9 11.97 -8.68 -4.86
CA LYS A 9 12.09 -7.31 -5.41
C LYS A 9 10.97 -7.00 -6.42
N GLY A 10 9.72 -7.28 -6.07
CA GLY A 10 8.55 -7.14 -6.93
C GLY A 10 8.14 -5.68 -7.19
N PHE A 11 8.63 -4.75 -6.37
CA PHE A 11 8.31 -3.32 -6.45
C PHE A 11 9.37 -2.49 -7.19
N TYR A 12 10.27 -3.14 -7.94
CA TYR A 12 11.38 -2.47 -8.62
C TYR A 12 11.11 -2.26 -10.12
N GLY A 13 11.70 -1.20 -10.68
CA GLY A 13 11.60 -0.89 -12.11
C GLY A 13 10.20 -0.46 -12.55
N GLU A 14 9.76 -0.97 -13.70
CA GLU A 14 8.51 -0.58 -14.36
C GLU A 14 7.26 -0.91 -13.53
N LYS A 15 7.30 -2.04 -12.81
CA LYS A 15 6.21 -2.50 -11.93
C LYS A 15 5.92 -1.55 -10.77
N ARG A 16 6.89 -0.70 -10.38
CA ARG A 16 6.72 0.25 -9.27
C ARG A 16 5.56 1.22 -9.54
N LYS A 17 5.46 1.74 -10.77
CA LYS A 17 4.43 2.72 -11.13
C LYS A 17 3.04 2.10 -11.07
N GLU A 18 2.88 0.93 -11.69
CA GLU A 18 1.61 0.20 -11.70
C GLU A 18 1.16 -0.16 -10.29
N ILE A 19 2.07 -0.60 -9.42
CA ILE A 19 1.75 -0.97 -8.04
C ILE A 19 1.35 0.26 -7.22
N VAL A 20 2.02 1.40 -7.39
CA VAL A 20 1.63 2.66 -6.72
C VAL A 20 0.24 3.10 -7.17
N GLU A 21 -0.07 3.01 -8.45
CA GLU A 21 -1.39 3.37 -8.99
C GLU A 21 -2.49 2.44 -8.48
N MET A 22 -2.22 1.13 -8.44
CA MET A 22 -3.13 0.13 -7.89
C MET A 22 -3.39 0.38 -6.38
N LEU A 23 -2.35 0.66 -5.59
CA LEU A 23 -2.47 0.97 -4.16
C LEU A 23 -3.28 2.26 -3.92
N ARG A 24 -3.06 3.31 -4.72
CA ARG A 24 -3.83 4.56 -4.66
C ARG A 24 -5.30 4.31 -4.97
N SER A 25 -5.58 3.56 -6.03
CA SER A 25 -6.95 3.18 -6.42
C SER A 25 -7.65 2.38 -5.32
N LEU A 26 -6.95 1.42 -4.71
CA LEU A 26 -7.50 0.57 -3.65
C LEU A 26 -7.78 1.37 -2.36
N CYS A 27 -6.90 2.30 -1.99
CA CYS A 27 -7.14 3.20 -0.85
C CYS A 27 -8.30 4.16 -1.11
N ASN A 28 -8.43 4.70 -2.33
CA ASN A 28 -9.56 5.53 -2.72
C ASN A 28 -10.89 4.75 -2.60
N TRP A 29 -10.92 3.53 -3.12
CA TRP A 29 -12.09 2.66 -3.04
C TRP A 29 -12.51 2.35 -1.60
N LYS A 30 -11.55 2.08 -0.71
CA LYS A 30 -11.81 1.88 0.73
C LYS A 30 -12.06 3.19 1.50
N LYS A 31 -12.05 4.36 0.85
CA LYS A 31 -12.17 5.69 1.47
C LYS A 31 -11.13 5.94 2.57
N VAL A 32 -9.91 5.48 2.33
CA VAL A 32 -8.75 5.67 3.21
C VAL A 32 -7.86 6.76 2.62
N ARG A 33 -7.51 7.78 3.41
CA ARG A 33 -6.66 8.87 2.95
C ARG A 33 -5.19 8.49 3.15
N ILE A 34 -4.42 8.44 2.07
CA ILE A 34 -2.96 8.24 2.16
C ILE A 34 -2.33 9.59 2.51
N LEU A 35 -1.59 9.64 3.62
CA LEU A 35 -0.82 10.81 4.04
C LEU A 35 0.59 10.75 3.43
N GLU A 36 1.27 9.61 3.59
CA GLU A 36 2.59 9.36 3.02
C GLU A 36 2.69 7.91 2.54
N ALA A 37 3.44 7.69 1.45
CA ALA A 37 3.69 6.35 0.94
C ALA A 37 5.08 6.26 0.32
N GLU A 38 5.90 5.36 0.85
CA GLU A 38 7.23 5.05 0.35
C GLU A 38 7.27 3.59 -0.14
N VAL A 39 7.79 3.41 -1.35
CA VAL A 39 7.91 2.10 -2.00
C VAL A 39 9.38 1.77 -2.17
N SER A 40 9.83 0.80 -1.40
CA SER A 40 11.14 0.17 -1.50
C SER A 40 11.04 -1.11 -2.33
N PRO A 41 12.15 -1.62 -2.91
CA PRO A 41 12.13 -2.80 -3.77
C PRO A 41 11.52 -4.04 -3.11
N ASP A 42 11.75 -4.20 -1.80
CA ASP A 42 11.37 -5.37 -1.01
C ASP A 42 10.23 -5.10 -0.01
N HIS A 43 9.74 -3.87 0.11
CA HIS A 43 8.64 -3.53 1.02
C HIS A 43 8.00 -2.15 0.72
N VAL A 44 6.81 -1.90 1.26
CA VAL A 44 6.07 -0.63 1.14
C VAL A 44 5.71 -0.10 2.52
N HIS A 45 6.09 1.14 2.80
CA HIS A 45 5.62 1.92 3.94
C HIS A 45 4.47 2.82 3.49
N MET A 46 3.35 2.78 4.23
CA MET A 46 2.22 3.68 4.03
C MET A 46 1.78 4.22 5.37
N LEU A 47 1.66 5.54 5.43
CA LEU A 47 0.96 6.28 6.46
C LEU A 47 -0.41 6.64 5.91
N ALA A 48 -1.45 6.10 6.53
CA ALA A 48 -2.82 6.27 6.09
C ALA A 48 -3.72 6.69 7.24
N GLU A 49 -4.60 7.64 6.98
CA GLU A 49 -5.70 8.02 7.85
C GLU A 49 -6.91 7.15 7.51
N ILE A 50 -7.26 6.27 8.45
CA ILE A 50 -8.34 5.31 8.32
C ILE A 50 -9.51 5.79 9.17
N LEU A 51 -10.72 5.81 8.62
CA LEU A 51 -11.92 6.13 9.38
C LEU A 51 -12.12 5.09 10.50
N PRO A 52 -12.55 5.50 11.72
CA PRO A 52 -12.68 4.60 12.87
C PRO A 52 -13.66 3.44 12.67
N LYS A 53 -14.56 3.54 11.67
CA LYS A 53 -15.48 2.48 11.25
C LYS A 53 -14.82 1.34 10.47
N ILE A 54 -13.59 1.54 9.97
CA ILE A 54 -12.83 0.57 9.18
C ILE A 54 -11.80 -0.07 10.10
N SER A 55 -11.86 -1.38 10.27
CA SER A 55 -10.85 -2.10 11.05
C SER A 55 -9.51 -2.14 10.30
N ILE A 56 -8.40 -2.02 11.04
CA ILE A 56 -7.05 -2.13 10.48
C ILE A 56 -6.84 -3.51 9.83
N THR A 57 -7.44 -4.56 10.40
CA THR A 57 -7.41 -5.92 9.84
C THR A 57 -8.13 -6.00 8.51
N GLY A 58 -9.31 -5.36 8.36
CA GLY A 58 -10.05 -5.32 7.09
C GLY A 58 -9.42 -4.43 6.01
N PHE A 59 -8.48 -3.56 6.40
CA PHE A 59 -7.65 -2.79 5.47
C PHE A 59 -6.43 -3.57 4.98
N LYS A 60 -5.75 -4.32 5.87
CA LYS A 60 -4.54 -5.09 5.54
C LYS A 60 -4.81 -6.46 4.92
N GLY A 61 -6.01 -7.01 5.11
CA GLY A 61 -6.42 -8.35 4.66
C GLY A 61 -6.58 -8.47 3.16
#